data_AF-A0A953LNM7-F1
#
_entry.id   AF-A0A953LNM7-F1
#
_cell.length_a   1.000
_cell.length_b   1.000
_cell.length_c   1.000
_cell.angle_alpha   90.00
_cell.angle_beta   90.00
_cell.angle_gamma   90.00
#
_symmetry.space_group_name_H-M   'P 1'
#
loop_
_entity.id
_entity.type
_entity.pdbx_description
1 polymer ?
#
loop_
_entity_poly.entity_id
_entity_poly.type
_entity_poly.pdbx_seq_one_letter_code
_entity_poly.pdbx_strand_id
1 'polypeptide(L)'
;MFQAQFQTFDDASSGAQAPARIAAVRAEIKARGLSGFILPRADAHQNEYVPPSEERLAWLTGFTGSAGTAIITADRAVLFVDGRYTLQARDQIDASLFTIAHLVETPPAQWIG
;
A
#
# COMPACT_ATOMS: atom_id res chain seq x y z
N MET A 1 -20.97 -23.92 -28.28
CA MET A 1 -20.87 -24.12 -26.82
C MET A 1 -20.85 -22.76 -26.17
N PHE A 2 -21.78 -22.47 -25.25
CA PHE A 2 -21.79 -21.24 -24.48
C PHE A 2 -20.99 -21.47 -23.19
N GLN A 3 -19.89 -20.75 -22.98
CA GLN A 3 -19.20 -20.74 -21.69
C GLN A 3 -19.82 -19.64 -20.82
N ALA A 4 -20.42 -20.01 -19.70
CA ALA A 4 -20.78 -19.05 -18.68
C ALA A 4 -19.50 -18.59 -17.97
N GLN A 5 -19.22 -17.28 -18.03
CA GLN A 5 -18.21 -16.64 -17.16
C GLN A 5 -18.91 -16.19 -15.89
N PHE A 6 -18.52 -16.76 -14.76
CA PHE A 6 -18.99 -16.33 -13.44
C PHE A 6 -17.99 -15.33 -12.87
N GLN A 7 -18.49 -14.29 -12.20
CA GLN A 7 -17.66 -13.38 -11.44
C GLN A 7 -16.96 -14.14 -10.31
N THR A 8 -15.64 -13.98 -10.22
CA THR A 8 -14.88 -14.43 -9.05
C THR A 8 -14.86 -13.31 -8.02
N PHE A 9 -14.93 -13.68 -6.74
CA PHE A 9 -14.79 -12.76 -5.60
C PHE A 9 -13.40 -12.88 -4.95
N ASP A 10 -12.43 -13.40 -5.71
CA ASP A 10 -11.07 -13.61 -5.23
C ASP A 10 -10.39 -12.26 -4.98
N ASP A 11 -9.70 -12.16 -3.84
CA ASP A 11 -8.92 -10.98 -3.51
C ASP A 11 -7.60 -10.98 -4.29
N ALA A 12 -7.34 -9.89 -5.03
CA ALA A 12 -6.10 -9.69 -5.76
C ALA A 12 -4.91 -9.31 -4.85
N SER A 13 -5.13 -9.20 -3.53
CA SER A 13 -4.08 -8.85 -2.57
C SER A 13 -2.89 -9.81 -2.63
N SER A 14 -1.68 -9.25 -2.70
CA SER A 14 -0.43 -10.01 -2.77
C SER A 14 0.44 -9.79 -1.53
N GLY A 15 -0.19 -9.68 -0.35
CA GLY A 15 0.45 -9.36 0.93
C GLY A 15 1.63 -10.28 1.29
N ALA A 16 1.58 -11.56 0.89
CA ALA A 16 2.67 -12.51 1.10
C ALA A 16 4.01 -12.11 0.45
N GLN A 17 4.00 -11.25 -0.57
CA GLN A 17 5.21 -10.76 -1.23
C GLN A 17 5.75 -9.45 -0.62
N ALA A 18 4.99 -8.81 0.28
CA ALA A 18 5.37 -7.54 0.90
C ALA A 18 6.71 -7.58 1.65
N PRO A 19 7.09 -8.64 2.41
CA PRO A 19 8.36 -8.66 3.14
C PRO A 19 9.59 -8.46 2.24
N ALA A 20 9.65 -9.19 1.12
CA ALA A 20 10.76 -9.10 0.17
C ALA A 20 10.80 -7.74 -0.53
N ARG A 21 9.63 -7.20 -0.91
CA ARG A 21 9.51 -5.89 -1.56
C ARG A 21 9.92 -4.75 -0.63
N ILE A 22 9.53 -4.81 0.64
CA ILE A 22 9.91 -3.81 1.65
C ILE A 22 11.40 -3.86 1.96
N ALA A 23 12.00 -5.05 2.04
CA ALA A 23 13.45 -5.19 2.18
C ALA A 23 14.19 -4.53 1.01
N ALA A 24 13.71 -4.70 -0.23
CA ALA A 24 14.29 -4.06 -1.41
C ALA A 24 14.16 -2.53 -1.37
N VAL A 25 12.98 -2.00 -1.00
CA VAL A 25 12.78 -0.55 -0.84
C VAL A 25 13.72 0.03 0.22
N ARG A 26 13.90 -0.64 1.35
CA ARG A 26 14.83 -0.21 2.41
C ARG A 26 16.29 -0.23 1.96
N ALA A 27 16.68 -1.23 1.19
CA ALA A 27 18.02 -1.28 0.58
C ALA A 27 18.24 -0.07 -0.34
N GLU A 28 17.24 0.30 -1.14
CA GLU A 28 17.31 1.45 -2.05
C GLU A 28 17.35 2.80 -1.30
N ILE A 29 16.52 2.96 -0.26
CA ILE A 29 16.55 4.13 0.64
C ILE A 29 17.97 4.31 1.18
N LYS A 30 18.58 3.23 1.69
CA LYS A 30 19.96 3.25 2.22
C LYS A 30 20.98 3.58 1.14
N ALA A 31 20.89 2.94 -0.03
CA ALA A 31 21.84 3.15 -1.12
C ALA A 31 21.87 4.60 -1.62
N ARG A 32 20.73 5.28 -1.60
CA ARG A 32 20.59 6.69 -2.00
C ARG A 32 20.80 7.70 -0.87
N GLY A 33 21.01 7.25 0.36
CA GLY A 33 21.11 8.14 1.52
C GLY A 33 19.82 8.90 1.83
N LEU A 34 18.66 8.31 1.54
CA LEU A 34 17.34 8.88 1.82
C LEU A 34 16.87 8.50 3.23
N SER A 35 15.98 9.31 3.80
CA SER A 35 15.36 9.03 5.12
C SER A 35 14.12 8.14 5.01
N GLY A 36 13.47 8.11 3.85
CA GLY A 36 12.24 7.35 3.64
C GLY A 36 11.69 7.49 2.23
N PHE A 37 10.57 6.80 2.00
CA PHE A 37 9.84 6.75 0.74
C PHE A 37 8.34 6.87 1.00
N ILE A 38 7.65 7.71 0.24
CA ILE A 38 6.20 7.92 0.31
C ILE A 38 5.58 7.39 -0.99
N LEU A 39 4.58 6.53 -0.85
CA LEU A 39 3.89 5.89 -1.97
C LEU A 39 2.37 6.09 -1.86
N PRO A 40 1.78 7.06 -2.59
CA PRO A 40 0.34 7.23 -2.65
C PRO A 40 -0.33 6.19 -3.55
N ARG A 41 -1.65 5.98 -3.37
CA ARG A 41 -2.51 5.28 -4.33
C ARG A 41 -2.81 6.20 -5.54
N ALA A 42 -1.81 6.43 -6.37
CA ALA A 42 -1.92 7.31 -7.55
C ALA A 42 -0.99 6.89 -8.68
N ASP A 43 -1.35 7.26 -9.91
CA ASP A 43 -0.46 7.27 -11.06
C ASP A 43 0.20 8.64 -11.25
N ALA A 44 0.94 8.80 -12.36
CA ALA A 44 1.62 10.06 -12.70
C ALA A 44 0.66 11.26 -12.91
N HIS A 45 -0.64 11.00 -13.06
CA HIS A 45 -1.67 12.02 -13.31
C HIS A 45 -2.61 12.21 -12.12
N GLN A 46 -2.34 11.52 -10.99
CA GLN A 46 -3.20 11.54 -9.81
C GLN A 46 -4.64 11.11 -10.10
N ASN A 47 -4.82 10.17 -11.04
CA ASN A 47 -6.14 9.62 -11.31
C ASN A 47 -6.68 8.86 -10.09
N GLU A 48 -8.00 8.95 -9.90
CA GLU A 48 -8.71 8.20 -8.86
C GLU A 48 -8.70 6.69 -9.17
N TYR A 49 -8.87 6.33 -10.44
CA TYR A 49 -8.73 4.96 -10.92
C TYR A 49 -7.43 4.81 -11.66
N VAL A 50 -6.59 3.92 -11.16
CA VAL A 50 -5.23 3.73 -11.67
C VAL A 50 -5.16 2.37 -12.35
N PRO A 51 -4.56 2.27 -13.55
CA PRO A 51 -4.48 1.00 -14.27
C PRO A 51 -3.65 -0.04 -13.50
N PRO A 52 -3.87 -1.35 -13.71
CA PRO A 52 -3.15 -2.44 -13.03
C PRO A 52 -1.63 -2.29 -13.01
N SER A 53 -1.04 -1.79 -14.11
CA SER A 53 0.42 -1.59 -14.23
C SER A 53 0.98 -0.50 -13.30
N GLU A 54 0.11 0.37 -12.79
CA GLU A 54 0.46 1.54 -11.98
C GLU A 54 0.00 1.38 -10.50
N GLU A 55 -0.56 0.22 -10.11
CA GLU A 55 -1.03 -0.08 -8.75
C GLU A 55 0.13 -0.38 -7.78
N ARG A 56 1.10 0.53 -7.72
CA ARG A 56 2.33 0.38 -6.93
C ARG A 56 2.06 0.17 -5.44
N LEU A 57 1.02 0.81 -4.89
CA LEU A 57 0.64 0.63 -3.49
C LEU A 57 0.22 -0.81 -3.21
N ALA A 58 -0.69 -1.36 -4.03
CA ALA A 58 -1.13 -2.74 -3.94
C ALA A 58 0.03 -3.73 -4.16
N TRP A 59 0.90 -3.44 -5.12
CA TRP A 59 2.12 -4.21 -5.32
C TRP A 59 3.04 -4.14 -4.10
N LEU A 60 3.26 -2.99 -3.47
CA LEU A 60 4.21 -2.91 -2.36
C LEU A 60 3.66 -3.54 -1.06
N THR A 61 2.38 -3.32 -0.76
CA THR A 61 1.80 -3.62 0.56
C THR A 61 0.80 -4.76 0.58
N GLY A 62 0.24 -5.11 -0.58
CA GLY A 62 -0.93 -6.00 -0.70
C GLY A 62 -2.28 -5.29 -0.60
N PHE A 63 -2.32 -4.02 -0.20
CA PHE A 63 -3.57 -3.27 -0.03
C PHE A 63 -4.18 -2.84 -1.37
N THR A 64 -5.40 -3.31 -1.65
CA THR A 64 -6.11 -3.06 -2.92
C THR A 64 -7.20 -1.98 -2.82
N GLY A 65 -7.32 -1.29 -1.69
CA GLY A 65 -8.29 -0.20 -1.53
C GLY A 65 -7.99 1.00 -2.41
N SER A 66 -9.03 1.76 -2.78
CA SER A 66 -8.91 2.89 -3.71
C SER A 66 -8.24 4.13 -3.10
N ALA A 67 -8.17 4.23 -1.77
CA ALA A 67 -7.58 5.36 -1.08
C ALA A 67 -6.59 4.90 -0.01
N GLY A 68 -5.33 5.33 -0.16
CA GLY A 68 -4.30 5.11 0.85
C GLY A 68 -2.94 5.62 0.45
N THR A 69 -2.04 5.72 1.43
CA THR A 69 -0.64 6.13 1.24
C THR A 69 0.25 5.32 2.16
N ALA A 70 1.27 4.66 1.62
CA ALA A 70 2.30 4.02 2.43
C ALA A 70 3.49 4.96 2.65
N ILE A 71 4.07 4.92 3.85
CA ILE A 71 5.35 5.56 4.15
C ILE A 71 6.28 4.50 4.71
N ILE A 72 7.50 4.43 4.16
CA ILE A 72 8.52 3.45 4.51
C ILE A 72 9.78 4.22 4.92
N THR A 73 10.29 3.95 6.11
CA THR A 73 11.62 4.40 6.57
C THR A 73 12.55 3.19 6.65
N ALA A 74 13.79 3.43 7.07
CA ALA A 74 14.78 2.38 7.27
C ALA A 74 14.29 1.25 8.20
N ASP A 75 13.44 1.58 9.16
CA ASP A 75 13.06 0.74 10.29
C ASP A 75 11.54 0.61 10.49
N ARG A 76 10.75 1.58 10.02
CA ARG A 76 9.28 1.62 10.20
C ARG A 76 8.57 1.61 8.86
N ALA A 77 7.33 1.15 8.85
CA ALA A 77 6.42 1.35 7.73
C ALA A 77 4.99 1.56 8.25
N VAL A 78 4.24 2.42 7.58
CA VAL A 78 2.86 2.75 7.92
C VAL A 78 2.02 2.84 6.66
N LEU A 79 0.80 2.31 6.70
CA LEU A 79 -0.22 2.52 5.69
C LEU A 79 -1.30 3.44 6.27
N PHE A 80 -1.45 4.62 5.65
CA PHE A 80 -2.55 5.53 5.93
C PHE A 80 -3.74 5.18 5.04
N VAL A 81 -4.91 5.05 5.64
CA VAL A 81 -6.18 4.83 4.93
C VAL A 81 -7.28 5.72 5.50
N ASP A 82 -8.34 5.96 4.73
CA ASP A 82 -9.56 6.55 5.28
C ASP A 82 -10.46 5.49 5.94
N GLY A 83 -11.52 5.95 6.63
CA GLY A 83 -12.41 5.09 7.42
C GLY A 83 -13.11 3.97 6.64
N ARG A 84 -13.24 4.06 5.30
CA ARG A 84 -13.84 3.00 4.47
C ARG A 84 -12.96 1.74 4.44
N TYR A 85 -11.65 1.92 4.62
CA TYR A 85 -10.66 0.90 4.34
C TYR A 85 -9.97 0.32 5.58
N THR A 86 -10.33 0.75 6.80
CA THR A 86 -9.70 0.29 8.04
C THR A 86 -9.75 -1.23 8.21
N LEU A 87 -10.90 -1.86 7.90
CA LEU A 87 -11.04 -3.33 8.01
C LEU A 87 -10.28 -4.04 6.88
N GLN A 88 -10.47 -3.58 5.63
CA GLN A 88 -9.77 -4.14 4.47
C GLN A 88 -8.24 -4.09 4.65
N ALA A 89 -7.70 -2.97 5.17
CA ALA A 89 -6.28 -2.83 5.42
C ALA A 89 -5.77 -3.88 6.43
N ARG A 90 -6.54 -4.16 7.49
CA ARG A 90 -6.19 -5.20 8.49
C ARG A 90 -6.17 -6.60 7.90
N ASP A 91 -7.05 -6.88 6.96
CA ASP A 91 -7.16 -8.20 6.34
C ASP A 91 -6.10 -8.43 5.25
N GLN A 92 -5.66 -7.36 4.57
CA GLN A 92 -4.80 -7.49 3.38
C GLN A 92 -3.30 -7.28 3.61
N ILE A 93 -2.90 -6.58 4.68
CA ILE A 93 -1.49 -6.25 4.92
C ILE A 93 -0.91 -7.04 6.09
N ASP A 94 0.39 -7.28 6.00
CA ASP A 94 1.14 -7.90 7.09
C ASP A 94 1.37 -6.89 8.23
N ALA A 95 0.66 -7.09 9.34
CA ALA A 95 0.75 -6.26 10.54
C ALA A 95 2.12 -6.32 11.25
N SER A 96 2.97 -7.29 10.92
CA SER A 96 4.36 -7.31 11.41
C SER A 96 5.26 -6.32 10.66
N LEU A 97 4.84 -5.90 9.45
CA LEU A 97 5.58 -4.95 8.62
C LEU A 97 5.02 -3.53 8.69
N PHE A 98 3.69 -3.39 8.73
CA PHE A 98 3.01 -2.11 8.64
C PHE A 98 2.16 -1.82 9.88
N THR A 99 2.28 -0.59 10.37
CA THR A 99 1.23 0.02 11.20
C THR A 99 0.13 0.57 10.29
N ILE A 100 -1.13 0.47 10.71
CA ILE A 100 -2.26 1.12 10.02
C ILE A 100 -2.61 2.40 10.76
N ALA A 101 -2.72 3.51 10.03
CA ALA A 101 -3.05 4.82 10.58
C ALA A 101 -4.21 5.47 9.79
N HIS A 102 -4.95 6.36 10.44
CA HIS A 102 -6.07 7.04 9.79
C HIS A 102 -5.59 8.31 9.08
N LEU A 103 -5.97 8.49 7.81
CA LEU A 103 -5.51 9.58 6.96
C LEU A 103 -5.89 10.97 7.51
N VAL A 104 -7.02 11.08 8.20
CA VAL A 104 -7.55 12.37 8.70
C VAL A 104 -7.25 12.59 10.18
N GLU A 105 -7.32 11.55 11.01
CA GLU A 105 -7.18 11.68 12.48
C GLU A 105 -5.71 11.68 12.91
N THR A 106 -4.87 10.95 12.18
CA THR A 106 -3.42 10.85 12.40
C THR A 106 -2.71 11.05 11.07
N PRO A 107 -2.74 12.27 10.49
CA PRO A 107 -2.32 12.48 9.12
C PRO A 107 -0.82 12.22 8.91
N PRO A 108 -0.41 11.88 7.67
CA PRO A 108 0.99 11.62 7.32
C PRO A 108 2.01 12.64 7.85
N ALA A 109 1.67 13.93 7.78
CA ALA A 109 2.54 15.01 8.23
C ALA A 109 2.87 14.91 9.74
N GLN A 110 1.91 14.54 10.57
CA GLN A 110 2.12 14.38 12.01
C GLN A 110 2.99 13.15 12.33
N TRP A 111 2.90 12.09 11.51
CA TRP A 111 3.71 10.88 11.71
C TRP A 111 5.17 11.07 11.30
N ILE A 112 5.42 11.86 10.25
CA ILE A 112 6.77 12.16 9.76
C ILE A 112 7.55 13.00 10.78
N GLY A 113 6.90 13.98 11.40
CA GLY A 113 7.51 14.93 12.33
C GLY A 113 7.54 16.35 11.79
#